data_AF-A0A836WCB9-F1
#
_entry.id   AF-A0A836WCB9-F1
#
_cell.length_a   1.000
_cell.length_b   1.000
_cell.length_c   1.000
_cell.angle_alpha   90.00
_cell.angle_beta   90.00
_cell.angle_gamma   90.00
#
_symmetry.space_group_name_H-M   'P 1'
#
loop_
_entity.id
_entity.type
_entity.pdbx_description
1 polymer ?
#
loop_
_entity_poly.entity_id
_entity_poly.type
_entity_poly.pdbx_seq_one_letter_code
_entity_poly.pdbx_strand_id
1 'polypeptide(L)'
;MNHKLIKWPDTILNLPNYELLADLIERANLSMSPAELHGLATGLLVADTSASENRFLQLVCEEPEQGDVLAVENTQLLLALFQATQEALQTITLEFELLVPDDDEPLSDRIDAACEWARSLLYGLAEQGVHQRTDLSEDVSGFVRDLMEIARGGYAYEKGEEGEMVYADLLEYLRMGALMVQEELQPIKAAPRLLH
;
A
#
# COMPACT_ATOMS: atom_id res chain seq x y z
N MET A 1 19.85 15.88 23.89
CA MET A 1 18.43 16.27 23.72
C MET A 1 17.60 15.02 24.01
N ASN A 2 16.54 15.14 24.79
CA ASN A 2 15.73 13.98 25.21
C ASN A 2 14.82 13.54 24.06
N HIS A 3 15.27 12.59 23.25
CA HIS A 3 14.42 11.92 22.27
C HIS A 3 13.49 10.96 23.03
N LYS A 4 12.25 11.38 23.24
CA LYS A 4 11.20 10.48 23.71
C LYS A 4 10.98 9.46 22.58
N LEU A 5 11.41 8.23 22.81
CA LEU A 5 11.03 7.07 22.01
C LEU A 5 9.51 7.14 21.83
N ILE A 6 9.06 7.32 20.59
CA ILE A 6 7.64 7.24 20.25
C ILE A 6 7.26 5.79 20.52
N LYS A 7 6.55 5.55 21.63
CA LYS A 7 6.02 4.24 21.95
C LYS A 7 4.85 3.98 21.02
N TRP A 8 5.06 3.12 20.03
CA TRP A 8 3.97 2.53 19.27
C TRP A 8 3.13 1.63 20.21
N PRO A 9 1.79 1.67 20.16
CA PRO A 9 0.97 0.77 20.95
C PRO A 9 1.22 -0.70 20.54
N ASP A 10 1.24 -1.61 21.52
CA ASP A 10 1.54 -3.05 21.38
C ASP A 10 0.48 -3.86 20.58
N THR A 11 -0.44 -3.19 19.87
CA THR A 11 -1.50 -3.78 19.06
C THR A 11 -1.53 -3.10 17.69
N ILE A 12 -1.19 -3.86 16.65
CA ILE A 12 -0.96 -3.48 15.24
C ILE A 12 -2.28 -3.14 14.49
N LEU A 13 -3.35 -2.79 15.19
CA LEU A 13 -4.68 -2.64 14.57
C LEU A 13 -4.98 -1.24 14.01
N ASN A 14 -4.02 -0.32 13.99
CA ASN A 14 -4.22 0.95 13.31
C ASN A 14 -2.88 1.53 12.84
N LEU A 15 -2.74 1.71 11.53
CA LEU A 15 -1.69 2.54 10.95
C LEU A 15 -1.70 3.94 11.59
N PRO A 16 -0.56 4.63 11.67
CA PRO A 16 -0.56 6.03 12.06
C PRO A 16 -1.40 6.81 11.04
N ASN A 17 -2.08 7.85 11.52
CA ASN A 17 -2.71 8.83 10.64
C ASN A 17 -1.69 9.30 9.57
N TYR A 18 -2.17 9.52 8.34
CA TYR A 18 -1.33 9.81 7.18
C TYR A 18 -0.32 10.92 7.45
N GLU A 19 -0.75 12.03 8.07
CA GLU A 19 0.09 13.20 8.36
C GLU A 19 1.22 12.88 9.34
N LEU A 20 0.91 12.08 10.38
CA LEU A 20 1.94 11.63 11.31
C LEU A 20 2.98 10.76 10.61
N LEU A 21 2.56 9.90 9.68
CA LEU A 21 3.48 9.07 8.92
C LEU A 21 4.31 9.92 7.94
N ALA A 22 3.70 10.91 7.29
CA ALA A 22 4.38 11.85 6.40
C ALA A 22 5.49 12.61 7.13
N ASP A 23 5.19 13.18 8.31
CA ASP A 23 6.17 13.86 9.16
C ASP A 23 7.35 12.94 9.54
N LEU A 24 7.06 11.67 9.87
CA LEU A 24 8.09 10.71 10.24
C LEU A 24 8.97 10.32 9.05
N ILE A 25 8.37 10.13 7.87
CA ILE A 25 9.05 9.82 6.60
C ILE A 25 9.94 10.99 6.17
N GLU A 26 9.46 12.23 6.27
CA GLU A 26 10.25 13.42 5.93
C GLU A 26 11.47 13.53 6.85
N ARG A 27 11.28 13.34 8.15
CA ARG A 27 12.38 13.33 9.14
C ARG A 27 13.34 12.17 8.93
N ALA A 28 12.85 11.06 8.40
CA ALA A 28 13.62 9.89 8.00
C ALA A 28 14.39 10.10 6.69
N ASN A 29 14.13 11.20 5.97
CA ASN A 29 14.69 11.51 4.65
C ASN A 29 14.48 10.36 3.64
N LEU A 30 13.30 9.74 3.69
CA LEU A 30 12.87 8.73 2.72
C LEU A 30 12.33 9.41 1.47
N SER A 31 12.60 8.84 0.30
CA SER A 31 12.18 9.38 -1.00
C SER A 31 10.73 9.07 -1.38
N MET A 32 10.06 8.21 -0.62
CA MET A 32 8.70 7.74 -0.90
C MET A 32 7.69 8.34 0.08
N SER A 33 6.51 8.73 -0.43
CA SER A 33 5.39 9.19 0.40
C SER A 33 4.75 8.05 1.21
N PRO A 34 3.94 8.33 2.25
CA PRO A 34 3.15 7.31 2.94
C PRO A 34 2.30 6.45 1.99
N ALA A 35 1.71 7.09 0.96
CA ALA A 35 0.89 6.43 -0.05
C ALA A 35 1.73 5.47 -0.90
N GLU A 36 2.93 5.88 -1.32
CA GLU A 36 3.85 5.01 -2.07
C GLU A 36 4.30 3.79 -1.25
N LEU A 37 4.71 4.00 -0.01
CA LEU A 37 5.14 2.92 0.87
C LEU A 37 4.02 1.91 1.11
N HIS A 38 2.80 2.40 1.36
CA HIS A 38 1.63 1.54 1.54
C HIS A 38 1.31 0.78 0.25
N GLY A 39 1.29 1.45 -0.92
CA GLY A 39 1.05 0.82 -2.21
C GLY A 39 2.07 -0.28 -2.54
N LEU A 40 3.36 -0.01 -2.27
CA LEU A 40 4.41 -1.00 -2.45
C LEU A 40 4.22 -2.22 -1.54
N ALA A 41 3.95 -2.01 -0.25
CA ALA A 41 3.66 -3.09 0.70
C ALA A 41 2.46 -3.92 0.22
N THR A 42 1.36 -3.26 -0.16
CA THR A 42 0.17 -3.93 -0.72
C THR A 42 0.55 -4.77 -1.94
N GLY A 43 1.28 -4.22 -2.91
CA GLY A 43 1.62 -4.92 -4.16
C GLY A 43 2.44 -6.18 -3.94
N LEU A 44 3.38 -6.13 -3.00
CA LEU A 44 4.14 -7.31 -2.58
C LEU A 44 3.23 -8.37 -1.94
N LEU A 45 2.35 -7.95 -1.02
CA LEU A 45 1.52 -8.83 -0.19
C LEU A 45 0.34 -9.45 -0.94
N VAL A 46 -0.30 -8.73 -1.86
CA VAL A 46 -1.41 -9.27 -2.66
C VAL A 46 -0.93 -10.28 -3.69
N ALA A 47 0.31 -10.18 -4.15
CA ALA A 47 0.91 -11.18 -5.04
C ALA A 47 1.50 -12.39 -4.27
N ASP A 48 2.02 -12.19 -3.06
CA ASP A 48 2.51 -13.25 -2.18
C ASP A 48 2.37 -12.87 -0.69
N THR A 49 1.49 -13.54 0.06
CA THR A 49 1.31 -13.30 1.50
C THR A 49 2.54 -13.66 2.32
N SER A 50 3.47 -14.44 1.77
CA SER A 50 4.76 -14.76 2.38
C SER A 50 5.87 -13.77 2.00
N ALA A 51 5.54 -12.70 1.26
CA ALA A 51 6.48 -11.63 0.94
C ALA A 51 7.18 -11.13 2.20
N SER A 52 8.52 -11.09 2.15
CA SER A 52 9.31 -10.77 3.33
C SER A 52 9.41 -9.27 3.58
N GLU A 53 9.32 -8.88 4.85
CA GLU A 53 9.67 -7.55 5.35
C GLU A 53 11.05 -7.07 4.84
N ASN A 54 12.04 -7.97 4.80
CA ASN A 54 13.38 -7.65 4.29
C ASN A 54 13.36 -7.23 2.82
N ARG A 55 12.50 -7.83 2.00
CA ARG A 55 12.36 -7.46 0.58
C ARG A 55 11.74 -6.08 0.46
N PHE A 56 10.70 -5.79 1.25
CA PHE A 56 10.11 -4.46 1.33
C PHE A 56 11.15 -3.41 1.72
N LEU A 57 11.91 -3.64 2.80
CA LEU A 57 12.98 -2.73 3.24
C LEU A 57 14.06 -2.50 2.17
N GLN A 58 14.45 -3.54 1.42
CA GLN A 58 15.42 -3.40 0.32
C GLN A 58 14.92 -2.54 -0.85
N LEU A 59 13.61 -2.51 -1.06
CA LEU A 59 12.98 -1.72 -2.13
C LEU A 59 12.77 -0.26 -1.71
N VAL A 60 12.65 0.00 -0.41
CA VAL A 60 12.43 1.33 0.16
C VAL A 60 13.75 2.03 0.52
N CYS A 61 14.67 1.30 1.15
CA CYS A 61 15.93 1.85 1.61
C CYS A 61 17.00 1.72 0.51
N GLU A 62 17.45 2.85 -0.02
CA GLU A 62 18.76 2.91 -0.68
C GLU A 62 19.84 2.51 0.36
N GLU A 63 20.90 1.81 -0.07
CA GLU A 63 21.87 1.14 0.84
C GLU A 63 22.21 1.99 2.08
N PRO A 64 21.93 1.52 3.31
CA PRO A 64 22.11 2.33 4.49
C PRO A 64 23.60 2.62 4.74
N GLU A 65 23.94 3.88 4.98
CA GLU A 65 25.24 4.23 5.55
C GLU A 65 25.35 3.58 6.96
N GLN A 66 26.41 2.79 7.19
CA GLN A 66 26.58 2.07 8.45
C GLN A 66 26.66 3.02 9.66
N GLY A 67 25.78 2.84 10.64
CA GLY A 67 25.89 3.45 11.97
C GLY A 67 24.87 4.53 12.30
N ASP A 68 23.87 4.76 11.44
CA ASP A 68 22.83 5.77 11.71
C ASP A 68 21.71 5.21 12.63
N VAL A 69 21.49 5.88 13.76
CA VAL A 69 20.37 5.57 14.69
C VAL A 69 19.03 5.89 14.05
N LEU A 70 18.97 6.88 13.15
CA LEU A 70 17.78 7.19 12.36
C LEU A 70 17.38 6.00 11.50
N ALA A 71 18.35 5.25 10.95
CA ALA A 71 18.07 4.04 10.17
C ALA A 71 17.32 2.96 10.97
N VAL A 72 17.54 2.86 12.29
CA VAL A 72 16.85 1.87 13.14
C VAL A 72 15.39 2.26 13.40
N GLU A 73 15.13 3.52 13.75
CA GLU A 73 13.77 4.03 13.99
C GLU A 73 12.94 3.99 12.69
N ASN A 74 13.55 4.37 11.56
CA ASN A 74 12.92 4.29 10.23
C ASN A 74 12.57 2.85 9.87
N THR A 75 13.48 1.91 10.14
CA THR A 75 13.23 0.48 9.89
C THR A 75 12.02 -0.01 10.68
N GLN A 76 11.91 0.33 11.97
CA GLN A 76 10.77 -0.09 12.79
C GLN A 76 9.44 0.45 12.28
N LEU A 77 9.42 1.71 11.83
CA LEU A 77 8.24 2.34 11.23
C LEU A 77 7.80 1.62 9.95
N LEU A 78 8.75 1.34 9.06
CA LEU A 78 8.50 0.62 7.80
C LEU A 78 7.99 -0.80 8.05
N LEU A 79 8.58 -1.49 9.03
CA LEU A 79 8.12 -2.82 9.44
C LEU A 79 6.70 -2.79 10.00
N ALA A 80 6.38 -1.80 10.85
CA ALA A 80 5.04 -1.64 11.41
C ALA A 80 3.99 -1.35 10.32
N LEU A 81 4.32 -0.50 9.33
CA LEU A 81 3.48 -0.27 8.16
C LEU A 81 3.21 -1.57 7.39
N PHE A 82 4.27 -2.31 7.05
CA PHE A 82 4.14 -3.57 6.31
C PHE A 82 3.30 -4.62 7.04
N GLN A 83 3.51 -4.77 8.35
CA GLN A 83 2.76 -5.70 9.20
C GLN A 83 1.28 -5.31 9.30
N ALA A 84 0.99 -4.02 9.53
CA ALA A 84 -0.39 -3.53 9.57
C ALA A 84 -1.11 -3.72 8.23
N THR A 85 -0.43 -3.48 7.09
CA THR A 85 -0.98 -3.77 5.76
C THR A 85 -1.26 -5.27 5.59
N GLN A 86 -0.35 -6.14 6.05
CA GLN A 86 -0.54 -7.58 5.99
C GLN A 86 -1.74 -8.04 6.83
N GLU A 87 -1.89 -7.52 8.05
CA GLU A 87 -3.03 -7.83 8.93
C GLU A 87 -4.35 -7.37 8.31
N ALA A 88 -4.41 -6.14 7.78
CA ALA A 88 -5.59 -5.60 7.13
C ALA A 88 -6.05 -6.44 5.92
N LEU A 89 -5.10 -6.87 5.07
CA LEU A 89 -5.35 -7.73 3.91
C LEU A 89 -5.79 -9.17 4.27
N GLN A 90 -5.56 -9.62 5.50
CA GLN A 90 -5.95 -10.96 5.96
C GLN A 90 -7.25 -10.97 6.77
N THR A 91 -7.79 -9.80 7.09
CA THR A 91 -8.96 -9.68 7.97
C THR A 91 -10.26 -9.95 7.20
N ILE A 92 -11.10 -10.84 7.77
CA ILE A 92 -12.37 -11.29 7.16
C ILE A 92 -13.39 -10.15 6.98
N THR A 93 -13.27 -9.07 7.76
CA THR A 93 -14.20 -7.94 7.77
C THR A 93 -13.98 -6.95 6.63
N LEU A 94 -13.03 -7.20 5.72
CA LEU A 94 -12.69 -6.31 4.59
C LEU A 94 -12.29 -4.88 5.05
N GLU A 95 -11.52 -4.80 6.14
CA GLU A 95 -11.03 -3.55 6.75
C GLU A 95 -9.84 -2.92 6.00
N PHE A 96 -9.40 -3.52 4.89
CA PHE A 96 -8.33 -2.95 4.07
C PHE A 96 -8.80 -1.66 3.42
N GLU A 97 -8.12 -0.56 3.74
CA GLU A 97 -8.30 0.78 3.18
C GLU A 97 -6.98 1.30 2.60
N LEU A 98 -7.07 2.22 1.64
CA LEU A 98 -5.90 2.89 1.10
C LEU A 98 -5.38 3.93 2.11
N LEU A 99 -4.06 3.99 2.29
CA LEU A 99 -3.42 5.04 3.06
C LEU A 99 -3.19 6.28 2.19
N VAL A 100 -4.07 7.26 2.32
CA VAL A 100 -4.11 8.53 1.58
C VAL A 100 -4.35 9.69 2.57
N PRO A 101 -4.10 10.96 2.19
CA PRO A 101 -4.36 12.10 3.06
C PRO A 101 -5.84 12.21 3.44
N ASP A 102 -6.10 12.82 4.60
CA ASP A 102 -7.45 12.97 5.17
C ASP A 102 -8.31 13.98 4.39
N ASP A 103 -9.62 14.01 4.69
CA ASP A 103 -10.62 14.78 3.95
C ASP A 103 -10.48 16.31 4.10
N ASP A 104 -9.63 16.79 5.00
CA ASP A 104 -9.27 18.19 5.21
C ASP A 104 -8.17 18.69 4.26
N GLU A 105 -7.41 17.79 3.64
CA GLU A 105 -6.41 18.13 2.63
C GLU A 105 -7.04 18.44 1.25
N PRO A 106 -6.37 19.25 0.40
CA PRO A 106 -6.87 19.56 -0.94
C PRO A 106 -7.13 18.29 -1.75
N LEU A 107 -8.29 18.24 -2.44
CA LEU A 107 -8.66 17.13 -3.32
C LEU A 107 -7.57 16.79 -4.36
N SER A 108 -6.82 17.79 -4.85
CA SER A 108 -5.67 17.57 -5.73
C SER A 108 -4.62 16.65 -5.11
N ASP A 109 -4.28 16.92 -3.86
CA ASP A 109 -3.16 16.30 -3.16
C ASP A 109 -3.55 14.87 -2.78
N ARG A 110 -4.83 14.67 -2.42
CA ARG A 110 -5.43 13.35 -2.22
C ARG A 110 -5.47 12.49 -3.48
N ILE A 111 -5.80 13.08 -4.63
CA ILE A 111 -5.81 12.40 -5.93
C ILE A 111 -4.38 12.02 -6.33
N ASP A 112 -3.42 12.94 -6.17
CA ASP A 112 -2.01 12.68 -6.46
C ASP A 112 -1.50 11.52 -5.58
N ALA A 113 -1.81 11.51 -4.28
CA ALA A 113 -1.47 10.40 -3.39
C ALA A 113 -2.11 9.06 -3.83
N ALA A 114 -3.35 9.05 -4.32
CA ALA A 114 -3.97 7.83 -4.85
C ALA A 114 -3.27 7.34 -6.13
N CYS A 115 -2.83 8.24 -7.00
CA CYS A 115 -2.02 7.91 -8.18
C CYS A 115 -0.64 7.35 -7.79
N GLU A 116 0.02 7.93 -6.78
CA GLU A 116 1.27 7.44 -6.20
C GLU A 116 1.12 6.04 -5.59
N TRP A 117 0.02 5.81 -4.87
CA TRP A 117 -0.35 4.52 -4.32
C TRP A 117 -0.51 3.47 -5.44
N ALA A 118 -1.27 3.80 -6.48
CA ALA A 118 -1.49 2.92 -7.64
C ALA A 118 -0.17 2.59 -8.37
N ARG A 119 0.71 3.58 -8.54
CA ARG A 119 2.05 3.39 -9.12
C ARG A 119 2.90 2.44 -8.30
N SER A 120 2.87 2.55 -6.98
CA SER A 120 3.66 1.70 -6.09
C SER A 120 3.07 0.30 -5.92
N LEU A 121 1.74 0.15 -5.97
CA LEU A 121 1.07 -1.14 -6.11
C LEU A 121 1.56 -1.87 -7.36
N LEU A 122 1.52 -1.19 -8.51
CA LEU A 122 2.01 -1.74 -9.78
C LEU A 122 3.49 -2.14 -9.68
N TYR A 123 4.31 -1.35 -8.99
CA TYR A 123 5.72 -1.68 -8.75
C TYR A 123 5.86 -2.97 -7.91
N GLY A 124 5.15 -3.09 -6.80
CA GLY A 124 5.17 -4.30 -5.96
C GLY A 124 4.70 -5.56 -6.71
N LEU A 125 3.65 -5.45 -7.53
CA LEU A 125 3.18 -6.54 -8.40
C LEU A 125 4.26 -6.94 -9.42
N ALA A 126 4.96 -5.96 -10.00
CA ALA A 126 6.03 -6.22 -10.94
C ALA A 126 7.22 -6.96 -10.29
N GLU A 127 7.60 -6.56 -9.08
CA GLU A 127 8.64 -7.22 -8.27
C GLU A 127 8.30 -8.69 -7.95
N GLN A 128 7.02 -9.03 -7.85
CA GLN A 128 6.54 -10.40 -7.67
C GLN A 128 6.32 -11.16 -8.99
N GLY A 129 6.73 -10.57 -10.13
CA GLY A 129 6.66 -11.22 -11.43
C GLY A 129 5.27 -11.31 -12.05
N VAL A 130 4.27 -10.58 -11.53
CA VAL A 130 2.89 -10.61 -12.05
C VAL A 130 2.83 -10.21 -13.52
N HIS A 131 3.69 -9.26 -13.95
CA HIS A 131 3.81 -8.83 -15.34
C HIS A 131 4.25 -9.94 -16.33
N GLN A 132 4.78 -11.07 -15.84
CA GLN A 132 5.24 -12.20 -16.65
C GLN A 132 4.18 -13.31 -16.74
N ARG A 133 3.09 -13.20 -15.99
CA ARG A 133 2.02 -14.20 -15.98
C ARG A 133 1.19 -14.15 -17.24
N THR A 134 0.84 -15.32 -17.76
CA THR A 134 -0.03 -15.48 -18.94
C THR A 134 -1.36 -16.15 -18.59
N ASP A 135 -1.57 -16.46 -17.31
CA ASP A 135 -2.71 -17.21 -16.77
C ASP A 135 -3.68 -16.33 -15.96
N LEU A 136 -3.46 -15.01 -15.93
CA LEU A 136 -4.35 -14.07 -15.26
C LEU A 136 -5.72 -14.00 -15.94
N SER A 137 -6.77 -13.80 -15.16
CA SER A 137 -8.12 -13.52 -15.65
C SER A 137 -8.17 -12.21 -16.44
N GLU A 138 -9.24 -12.04 -17.23
CA GLU A 138 -9.50 -10.79 -17.95
C GLU A 138 -9.70 -9.62 -16.98
N ASP A 139 -10.33 -9.85 -15.83
CA ASP A 139 -10.62 -8.83 -14.83
C ASP A 139 -9.33 -8.32 -14.16
N VAL A 140 -8.46 -9.22 -13.68
CA VAL A 140 -7.15 -8.82 -13.11
C VAL A 140 -6.24 -8.21 -14.17
N SER A 141 -6.24 -8.75 -15.40
CA SER A 141 -5.49 -8.15 -16.51
C SER A 141 -6.02 -6.75 -16.88
N GLY A 142 -7.33 -6.54 -16.78
CA GLY A 142 -8.00 -5.26 -16.93
C GLY A 142 -7.55 -4.25 -15.89
N PHE A 143 -7.67 -4.63 -14.62
CA PHE A 143 -7.24 -3.79 -13.50
C PHE A 143 -5.76 -3.39 -13.60
N VAL A 144 -4.87 -4.33 -13.94
CA VAL A 144 -3.43 -4.04 -14.11
C VAL A 144 -3.17 -3.03 -15.24
N ARG A 145 -3.95 -3.05 -16.33
CA ARG A 145 -3.85 -2.02 -17.39
C ARG A 145 -4.36 -0.67 -16.90
N ASP A 146 -5.45 -0.66 -16.16
CA ASP A 146 -6.01 0.59 -15.61
C ASP A 146 -5.06 1.22 -14.59
N LEU A 147 -4.38 0.42 -13.76
CA LEU A 147 -3.31 0.90 -12.89
C LEU A 147 -2.20 1.60 -13.67
N MET A 148 -1.81 1.10 -14.86
CA MET A 148 -0.79 1.77 -15.69
C MET A 148 -1.24 3.14 -16.20
N GLU A 149 -2.54 3.34 -16.42
CA GLU A 149 -3.10 4.63 -16.81
C GLU A 149 -3.19 5.57 -15.59
N ILE A 150 -3.70 5.08 -14.45
CA ILE A 150 -3.81 5.84 -13.19
C ILE A 150 -2.43 6.27 -12.69
N ALA A 151 -1.43 5.39 -12.76
CA ALA A 151 -0.06 5.63 -12.31
C ALA A 151 0.68 6.74 -13.09
N ARG A 152 0.16 7.17 -14.25
CA ARG A 152 0.70 8.31 -15.00
C ARG A 152 0.37 9.65 -14.35
N GLY A 153 -0.56 9.68 -13.39
CA GLY A 153 -1.01 10.89 -12.72
C GLY A 153 -1.85 11.81 -13.62
N GLY A 154 -2.14 13.01 -13.12
CA GLY A 154 -2.96 13.99 -13.84
C GLY A 154 -4.42 13.56 -13.99
N TYR A 155 -4.93 12.80 -13.01
CA TYR A 155 -6.31 12.34 -13.00
C TYR A 155 -7.26 13.55 -13.01
N ALA A 156 -8.15 13.60 -13.99
CA ALA A 156 -9.04 14.73 -14.14
C ALA A 156 -10.11 14.71 -13.05
N TYR A 157 -10.35 15.86 -12.42
CA TYR A 157 -11.39 16.02 -11.41
C TYR A 157 -12.09 17.38 -11.54
N GLU A 158 -13.33 17.42 -11.08
CA GLU A 158 -14.09 18.65 -10.91
C GLU A 158 -14.02 19.13 -9.46
N LYS A 159 -14.28 20.41 -9.22
CA LYS A 159 -14.32 20.94 -7.85
C LYS A 159 -15.69 20.70 -7.22
N GLY A 160 -15.72 20.50 -5.90
CA GLY A 160 -16.96 20.32 -5.15
C GLY A 160 -17.39 18.85 -5.11
N GLU A 161 -18.69 18.62 -4.83
CA GLU A 161 -19.23 17.28 -4.53
C GLU A 161 -18.99 16.24 -5.64
N GLU A 162 -19.02 16.65 -6.91
CA GLU A 162 -18.74 15.73 -8.03
C GLU A 162 -17.30 15.20 -8.02
N GLY A 163 -16.32 16.05 -7.69
CA GLY A 163 -14.94 15.63 -7.53
C GLY A 163 -14.74 14.66 -6.37
N GLU A 164 -15.45 14.88 -5.27
CA GLU A 164 -15.41 14.01 -4.09
C GLU A 164 -16.00 12.63 -4.38
N MET A 165 -17.11 12.56 -5.12
CA MET A 165 -17.68 11.28 -5.56
C MET A 165 -16.72 10.52 -6.47
N VAL A 166 -16.12 11.20 -7.45
CA VAL A 166 -15.13 10.60 -8.36
C VAL A 166 -13.90 10.08 -7.59
N TYR A 167 -13.45 10.81 -6.57
CA TYR A 167 -12.35 10.39 -5.73
C TYR A 167 -12.70 9.16 -4.88
N ALA A 168 -13.89 9.13 -4.26
CA ALA A 168 -14.36 7.97 -3.53
C ALA A 168 -14.47 6.72 -4.43
N ASP A 169 -14.98 6.89 -5.65
CA ASP A 169 -15.06 5.81 -6.64
C ASP A 169 -13.66 5.32 -7.05
N LEU A 170 -12.67 6.22 -7.19
CA LEU A 170 -11.28 5.86 -7.46
C LEU A 170 -10.67 5.03 -6.32
N LEU A 171 -10.86 5.46 -5.07
CA LEU A 171 -10.35 4.72 -3.91
C LEU A 171 -10.97 3.32 -3.83
N GLU A 172 -12.29 3.22 -4.00
CA GLU A 172 -12.97 1.92 -3.98
C GLU A 172 -12.54 1.02 -5.14
N TYR A 173 -12.35 1.58 -6.33
CA TYR A 173 -11.83 0.84 -7.49
C TYR A 173 -10.45 0.25 -7.22
N LEU A 174 -9.53 1.05 -6.67
CA LEU A 174 -8.18 0.62 -6.32
C LEU A 174 -8.19 -0.44 -5.21
N ARG A 175 -9.02 -0.24 -4.18
CA ARG A 175 -9.19 -1.15 -3.04
C ARG A 175 -9.69 -2.52 -3.48
N MET A 176 -10.80 -2.53 -4.22
CA MET A 176 -11.41 -3.77 -4.71
C MET A 176 -10.53 -4.47 -5.74
N GLY A 177 -9.83 -3.72 -6.59
CA GLY A 177 -8.88 -4.29 -7.54
C GLY A 177 -7.71 -4.99 -6.84
N ALA A 178 -7.15 -4.41 -5.77
CA ALA A 178 -6.10 -5.06 -4.99
C ALA A 178 -6.57 -6.37 -4.32
N LEU A 179 -7.78 -6.36 -3.73
CA LEU A 179 -8.38 -7.56 -3.13
C LEU A 179 -8.70 -8.63 -4.18
N MET A 180 -9.14 -8.23 -5.37
CA MET A 180 -9.38 -9.14 -6.50
C MET A 180 -8.08 -9.82 -6.96
N VAL A 181 -6.99 -9.05 -7.06
CA VAL A 181 -5.65 -9.60 -7.37
C VAL A 181 -5.22 -10.61 -6.31
N GLN A 182 -5.43 -10.29 -5.03
CA GLN A 182 -5.12 -11.19 -3.93
C GLN A 182 -5.90 -12.51 -4.02
N GLU A 183 -7.22 -12.45 -4.19
CA GLU A 183 -8.07 -13.65 -4.28
C GLU A 183 -7.67 -14.54 -5.46
N GLU A 184 -7.31 -13.96 -6.60
CA GLU A 184 -6.91 -14.73 -7.77
C GLU A 184 -5.53 -15.39 -7.61
N LEU A 185 -4.55 -14.64 -7.10
CA LEU A 185 -3.18 -15.12 -6.96
C LEU A 185 -3.01 -16.02 -5.73
N GLN A 186 -3.86 -15.85 -4.72
CA GLN A 186 -3.78 -16.50 -3.43
C GLN A 186 -5.14 -17.01 -2.95
N PRO A 187 -5.81 -17.87 -3.75
CA PRO A 187 -7.14 -18.33 -3.40
C PRO A 187 -7.12 -19.04 -2.06
N ILE A 188 -8.05 -18.68 -1.17
CA ILE A 188 -8.23 -19.36 0.10
C ILE A 188 -8.47 -20.85 -0.21
N LYS A 189 -7.49 -21.71 0.09
CA LYS A 189 -7.64 -23.15 -0.11
C LYS A 189 -8.80 -23.64 0.74
N ALA A 190 -9.96 -23.89 0.12
CA ALA A 190 -11.04 -24.60 0.76
C ALA A 190 -10.53 -25.96 1.25
N ALA A 191 -10.79 -26.30 2.52
CA ALA A 191 -10.45 -27.60 3.07
C ALA A 191 -10.97 -28.71 2.14
N PRO A 192 -10.18 -29.78 1.88
CA PRO A 192 -10.59 -30.83 0.96
C PRO A 192 -11.94 -31.37 1.42
N ARG A 193 -12.96 -31.31 0.53
CA ARG A 193 -14.24 -31.96 0.78
C ARG A 193 -13.94 -33.44 1.02
N LEU A 194 -14.09 -33.88 2.26
CA LEU A 194 -14.11 -35.30 2.59
C LEU A 194 -15.31 -35.88 1.85
N LEU A 195 -15.04 -36.57 0.74
CA LEU A 195 -16.03 -37.41 0.08
C LEU A 195 -16.32 -38.56 1.06
N HIS A 196 -17.50 -38.52 1.67
CA HIS A 196 -18.11 -39.67 2.34
C HIS A 196 -18.83 -40.53 1.30
#